data_AF-A0A357R4G1-F1
#
_entry.id   AF-A0A357R4G1-F1
#
_cell.length_a   1.000
_cell.length_b   1.000
_cell.length_c   1.000
_cell.angle_alpha   90.00
_cell.angle_beta   90.00
_cell.angle_gamma   90.00
#
_symmetry.space_group_name_H-M   'P 1'
#
loop_
_entity.id
_entity.type
_entity.pdbx_description
1 polymer ?
#
loop_
_entity_poly.entity_id
_entity_poly.type
_entity_poly.pdbx_seq_one_letter_code
_entity_poly.pdbx_strand_id
1 'polypeptide(L)'
;TGSGRNLAAVLLGADVVKNEITAHAVAAGDTCPGVNTVLEIGGQDSKLIILRQGVVVDFAMNSVCAAGTGSFLDQQAARLGIPIEEFGGLALQSENSVRIAGRCSV
;
A
#
# COMPACT_ATOMS: atom_id res chain seq x y z
N THR A 1 0.54 -10.32 -10.80
CA THR A 1 1.20 -9.91 -9.55
C THR A 1 0.29 -10.23 -8.37
N GLY A 2 0.64 -9.89 -7.12
CA GLY A 2 -0.19 -10.21 -5.95
C GLY A 2 0.21 -11.52 -5.24
N SER A 3 -0.46 -11.80 -4.11
CA SER A 3 -0.39 -13.06 -3.37
C SER A 3 -0.88 -14.25 -4.20
N GLY A 4 -1.90 -14.07 -5.04
CA GLY A 4 -2.46 -15.10 -5.93
C GLY A 4 -1.72 -15.31 -7.26
N ARG A 5 -0.59 -14.63 -7.51
CA ARG A 5 0.03 -14.56 -8.85
C ARG A 5 0.39 -15.91 -9.48
N ASN A 6 0.81 -16.89 -8.67
CA ASN A 6 1.20 -18.21 -9.18
C ASN A 6 -0.01 -19.04 -9.59
N LEU A 7 -1.08 -19.02 -8.78
CA LEU A 7 -2.33 -19.69 -9.12
C LEU A 7 -2.95 -19.09 -10.38
N ALA A 8 -3.02 -17.76 -10.44
CA ALA A 8 -3.51 -17.05 -11.63
C ALA A 8 -2.70 -17.40 -12.88
N ALA A 9 -1.38 -17.52 -12.78
CA ALA A 9 -0.53 -17.88 -13.90
C ALA A 9 -0.85 -19.29 -14.45
N VAL A 10 -1.07 -20.27 -13.57
CA VAL A 10 -1.44 -21.63 -13.98
C VAL A 10 -2.80 -21.64 -14.69
N LEU A 11 -3.79 -20.93 -14.14
CA LEU A 11 -5.14 -20.91 -14.70
C LEU A 11 -5.21 -20.19 -16.05
N LEU A 12 -4.39 -19.15 -16.24
CA LEU A 12 -4.39 -18.33 -17.45
C LEU A 12 -3.35 -18.76 -18.49
N GLY A 13 -2.47 -19.71 -18.16
CA GLY A 13 -1.33 -20.07 -19.02
C GLY A 13 -0.35 -18.92 -19.23
N ALA A 14 -0.08 -18.14 -18.17
CA ALA A 14 0.73 -16.93 -18.30
C ALA A 14 2.23 -17.24 -18.51
N ASP A 15 2.84 -16.57 -19.48
CA ASP A 15 4.27 -16.73 -19.80
C ASP A 15 5.19 -16.16 -18.69
N VAL A 16 4.71 -15.16 -17.94
CA VAL A 16 5.53 -14.40 -16.99
C VAL A 16 4.77 -14.13 -15.69
N VAL A 17 5.44 -14.40 -14.57
CA VAL A 17 4.96 -14.07 -13.22
C VAL A 17 5.90 -13.07 -12.56
N LYS A 18 5.40 -11.86 -12.29
CA LYS A 18 6.14 -10.80 -11.58
C LYS A 18 5.56 -10.52 -10.21
N ASN A 19 6.43 -10.12 -9.28
CA ASN A 19 6.04 -9.61 -7.97
C ASN A 19 5.48 -8.18 -8.07
N GLU A 20 5.00 -7.66 -6.94
CA GLU A 20 4.35 -6.34 -6.89
C GLU A 20 5.34 -5.20 -7.08
N ILE A 21 6.58 -5.34 -6.61
CA ILE A 21 7.61 -4.30 -6.75
C ILE A 21 7.89 -4.01 -8.22
N THR A 22 8.17 -5.05 -9.01
CA THR A 22 8.43 -4.88 -10.46
C THR A 22 7.19 -4.40 -11.19
N ALA A 23 6.01 -4.93 -10.85
CA ALA A 23 4.76 -4.53 -11.49
C ALA A 23 4.46 -3.03 -11.27
N HIS A 24 4.59 -2.54 -10.04
CA HIS A 24 4.41 -1.13 -9.71
C HIS A 24 5.48 -0.24 -10.35
N ALA A 25 6.75 -0.67 -10.36
CA ALA A 25 7.83 0.11 -10.97
C ALA A 25 7.61 0.33 -12.48
N VAL A 26 7.22 -0.72 -13.20
CA VAL A 26 6.92 -0.64 -14.64
C VAL A 26 5.70 0.24 -14.88
N ALA A 27 4.61 0.01 -14.15
CA ALA A 27 3.39 0.80 -14.31
C ALA A 27 3.62 2.28 -13.97
N ALA A 28 4.37 2.59 -12.92
CA ALA A 28 4.69 3.95 -12.54
C ALA A 28 5.62 4.63 -13.56
N GLY A 29 6.62 3.91 -14.09
CA GLY A 29 7.51 4.44 -15.13
C GLY A 29 6.79 4.80 -16.43
N ASP A 30 5.74 4.04 -16.78
CA ASP A 30 4.90 4.27 -17.95
C ASP A 30 3.89 5.41 -17.73
N THR A 31 3.18 5.39 -16.60
CA THR A 31 2.12 6.36 -16.30
C THR A 31 2.61 7.70 -15.76
N CYS A 32 3.82 7.73 -15.19
CA CYS A 32 4.44 8.92 -14.61
C CYS A 32 5.92 9.01 -15.03
N PRO A 33 6.21 9.58 -16.22
CA PRO A 33 7.57 9.73 -16.71
C PRO A 33 8.45 10.50 -15.71
N GLY A 34 9.61 9.92 -15.38
CA GLY A 34 10.55 10.53 -14.42
C GLY A 34 10.26 10.23 -12.95
N VAL A 35 9.33 9.30 -12.65
CA VAL A 35 9.10 8.83 -11.29
C VAL A 35 10.40 8.28 -10.66
N ASN A 36 10.69 8.73 -9.44
CA ASN A 36 11.87 8.33 -8.68
C ASN A 36 11.52 7.61 -7.37
N THR A 37 10.26 7.67 -6.94
CA THR A 37 9.76 7.05 -5.72
C THR A 37 8.30 6.67 -5.92
N VAL A 38 7.94 5.45 -5.57
CA VAL A 38 6.56 4.98 -5.46
C VAL A 38 6.29 4.66 -3.99
N LEU A 39 5.25 5.27 -3.43
CA LEU A 39 4.71 4.91 -2.13
C LEU A 39 3.33 4.30 -2.37
N GLU A 40 3.19 3.04 -2.04
CA GLU A 40 1.96 2.28 -2.16
C GLU A 40 1.43 1.95 -0.77
N ILE A 41 0.16 2.27 -0.52
CA ILE A 41 -0.55 1.95 0.72
C ILE A 41 -1.68 1.00 0.35
N GLY A 42 -1.41 -0.29 0.50
CA GLY A 42 -2.34 -1.34 0.17
C GLY A 42 -3.27 -1.67 1.33
N GLY A 43 -4.11 -2.70 1.12
CA GLY A 43 -5.00 -3.20 2.16
C GLY A 43 -4.26 -4.00 3.24
N GLN A 44 -3.27 -4.81 2.86
CA GLN A 44 -2.57 -5.73 3.78
C GLN A 44 -1.15 -5.30 4.09
N ASP A 45 -0.48 -4.67 3.13
CA ASP A 45 0.87 -4.18 3.23
C ASP A 45 1.01 -2.81 2.53
N SER A 46 2.13 -2.15 2.77
CA SER A 46 2.52 -0.85 2.25
C SER A 46 3.97 -0.94 1.78
N LYS A 47 4.29 -0.27 0.68
CA LYS A 47 5.59 -0.40 0.00
C LYS A 47 6.16 0.96 -0.36
N LEU A 48 7.45 1.11 -0.15
CA LEU A 48 8.26 2.19 -0.68
C LEU A 48 9.19 1.59 -1.74
N ILE A 49 9.17 2.12 -2.95
CA ILE A 49 10.01 1.66 -4.06
C ILE A 49 10.77 2.87 -4.58
N ILE A 50 12.11 2.79 -4.60
CA ILE A 50 12.97 3.85 -5.10
C ILE A 50 13.44 3.47 -6.51
N LEU A 51 13.23 4.38 -7.46
CA LEU A 51 13.66 4.22 -8.84
C LEU A 51 14.74 5.24 -9.18
N ARG A 52 15.70 4.84 -10.00
CA ARG A 52 16.64 5.75 -10.67
C ARG A 52 16.70 5.38 -12.13
N GLN A 53 16.45 6.38 -12.99
CA GLN A 53 16.41 6.19 -14.43
C GLN A 53 15.47 5.03 -14.85
N GLY A 54 14.31 4.92 -14.18
CA GLY A 54 13.31 3.88 -14.44
C GLY A 54 13.64 2.49 -13.87
N VAL A 55 14.77 2.32 -13.19
CA VAL A 55 15.19 1.04 -12.59
C VAL A 55 15.00 1.07 -11.08
N VAL A 56 14.45 0.01 -10.51
CA VAL A 56 14.33 -0.15 -9.05
C VAL A 56 15.73 -0.30 -8.44
N VAL A 57 16.10 0.59 -7.53
CA VAL A 57 17.39 0.56 -6.82
C VAL A 57 17.25 0.14 -5.36
N ASP A 58 16.09 0.37 -4.76
CA ASP A 58 15.80 -0.02 -3.38
C ASP A 58 14.30 -0.15 -3.17
N PHE A 59 13.89 -0.92 -2.16
CA PHE A 59 12.50 -0.99 -1.72
C PHE A 59 12.39 -1.40 -0.25
N ALA A 60 11.36 -0.91 0.41
CA ALA A 60 10.96 -1.33 1.75
C ALA A 60 9.48 -1.71 1.75
N MET A 61 9.12 -2.67 2.59
CA MET A 61 7.72 -3.06 2.81
C MET A 61 7.47 -3.02 4.32
N ASN A 62 6.26 -2.65 4.76
CA ASN A 62 5.92 -2.83 6.16
C ASN A 62 5.98 -4.32 6.52
N SER A 63 6.30 -4.62 7.78
CA SER A 63 6.24 -5.97 8.32
C SER A 63 4.78 -6.42 8.48
N VAL A 64 4.56 -7.63 9.02
CA VAL A 64 3.23 -8.26 9.32
C VAL A 64 2.25 -7.33 10.07
N CYS A 65 2.73 -6.21 10.59
CA CYS A 65 1.94 -5.15 11.18
C CYS A 65 1.07 -4.44 10.13
N ALA A 66 -0.25 -4.66 10.20
CA ALA A 66 -1.25 -3.95 9.40
C ALA A 66 -1.32 -2.43 9.72
N ALA A 67 -0.59 -1.94 10.72
CA ALA A 67 -0.57 -0.52 11.03
C ALA A 67 -0.11 0.30 9.82
N GLY A 68 -0.93 1.27 9.43
CA GLY A 68 -0.67 2.11 8.26
C GLY A 68 -1.09 1.50 6.92
N THR A 69 -1.93 0.46 6.92
CA THR A 69 -2.57 -0.12 5.73
C THR A 69 -4.08 0.15 5.72
N GLY A 70 -4.73 -0.06 4.58
CA GLY A 70 -6.19 0.08 4.43
C GLY A 70 -6.98 -0.80 5.40
N SER A 71 -6.56 -2.05 5.64
CA SER A 71 -7.29 -2.96 6.54
C SER A 71 -7.32 -2.48 7.99
N PHE A 72 -6.29 -1.75 8.44
CA PHE A 72 -6.31 -1.12 9.76
C PHE A 72 -7.31 0.02 9.83
N LEU A 73 -7.40 0.84 8.77
CA LEU A 73 -8.39 1.92 8.67
C LEU A 73 -9.81 1.36 8.65
N ASP A 74 -10.07 0.32 7.87
CA ASP A 74 -11.37 -0.39 7.84
C ASP A 74 -11.78 -0.87 9.25
N GLN A 75 -10.85 -1.48 9.98
CA GLN A 75 -11.12 -1.95 11.34
C GLN A 75 -11.41 -0.79 12.31
N GLN A 76 -10.73 0.35 12.20
CA GLN A 76 -11.01 1.51 13.05
C GLN A 76 -12.36 2.14 12.70
N ALA A 77 -12.67 2.30 11.42
CA ALA A 77 -13.94 2.82 10.95
C ALA A 77 -15.11 1.95 11.44
N ALA A 78 -15.00 0.62 11.29
CA ALA A 78 -16.00 -0.33 11.78
C ALA A 78 -16.20 -0.26 13.30
N ARG A 79 -15.12 -0.13 14.08
CA ARG A 79 -15.21 0.02 15.55
C ARG A 79 -15.94 1.28 15.99
N LEU A 80 -15.84 2.34 15.20
CA LEU A 80 -16.48 3.63 15.46
C LEU A 80 -17.89 3.73 14.85
N GLY A 81 -18.33 2.71 14.09
CA GLY A 81 -19.61 2.73 13.39
C GLY A 81 -19.65 3.75 12.24
N ILE A 82 -18.50 4.04 11.64
CA ILE A 82 -18.34 5.03 10.58
C ILE A 82 -18.09 4.30 9.24
N PRO A 83 -18.76 4.66 8.14
CA PRO A 83 -18.40 4.19 6.80
C PRO A 83 -16.95 4.55 6.43
N ILE A 84 -16.19 3.62 5.83
CA ILE A 84 -14.78 3.87 5.51
C ILE A 84 -14.61 5.09 4.58
N GLU A 85 -15.57 5.31 3.70
CA GLU A 85 -15.62 6.43 2.75
C GLU A 85 -15.72 7.80 3.46
N GLU A 86 -16.31 7.84 4.66
CA GLU A 86 -16.44 9.05 5.48
C GLU A 86 -15.29 9.23 6.47
N PHE A 87 -14.57 8.14 6.79
CA PHE A 87 -13.58 8.09 7.86
C PHE A 87 -12.49 9.17 7.74
N GLY A 88 -11.90 9.31 6.55
CA GLY A 88 -10.88 10.32 6.29
C GLY A 88 -11.41 11.75 6.36
N GLY A 89 -12.62 11.99 5.84
CA GLY A 89 -13.25 13.31 5.87
C GLY A 89 -13.56 13.78 7.29
N LEU A 90 -14.03 12.88 8.15
CA LEU A 90 -14.27 13.15 9.57
C LEU A 90 -12.95 13.38 10.32
N ALA A 91 -11.91 12.58 10.04
CA ALA A 91 -10.60 12.74 10.67
C ALA A 91 -10.00 14.13 10.44
N LEU A 92 -10.19 14.70 9.24
CA LEU A 92 -9.69 16.04 8.87
C LEU A 92 -10.45 17.20 9.55
N GLN A 93 -11.63 16.96 10.11
CA GLN A 93 -12.40 17.98 10.84
C GLN A 93 -11.96 18.13 12.31
N SER A 94 -11.00 17.32 12.77
CA SER A 94 -10.53 17.38 14.15
C SER A 94 -9.76 18.67 14.43
N GLU A 95 -10.26 19.49 15.35
CA GLU A 95 -9.55 20.66 15.87
C GLU A 95 -8.64 20.34 17.08
N ASN A 96 -8.80 19.13 17.63
CA ASN A 96 -8.06 18.70 18.82
C ASN A 96 -6.78 17.96 18.43
N SER A 97 -5.64 18.43 18.94
CA SER A 97 -4.39 17.68 18.85
C SER A 97 -4.40 16.50 19.82
N VAL A 98 -3.94 15.33 19.37
CA VAL A 98 -3.75 14.17 20.23
C VAL A 98 -2.26 13.86 20.39
N ARG A 99 -1.87 13.38 21.57
CA ARG A 99 -0.52 12.87 21.77
C ARG A 99 -0.36 11.55 21.01
N ILE A 100 0.52 11.52 20.02
CA ILE A 100 0.90 10.27 19.36
C ILE A 100 1.64 9.39 20.38
N ALA A 101 1.05 8.25 20.72
CA ALA A 101 1.69 7.28 21.60
C ALA A 101 2.80 6.55 20.83
N GLY A 102 3.99 6.39 21.43
CA GLY A 102 5.11 5.66 20.84
C GLY A 102 4.99 4.13 20.91
N ARG A 103 3.76 3.59 20.91
CA ARG A 103 3.48 2.16 20.97
C ARG A 103 2.80 1.69 19.68
N CYS A 104 2.98 0.43 19.34
CA CYS A 104 2.31 -0.19 18.20
C CYS A 104 0.78 -0.01 18.31
N SER A 105 0.14 0.34 17.20
CA SER A 105 -1.32 0.57 17.13
C SER A 105 -2.14 -0.71 16.94
N VAL A 106 -1.46 -1.83 16.64
CA VAL A 106 -1.98 -3.21 16.63
C VAL A 106 -1.49 -3.97 17.84
#